data_AF-A0A8D8RHB9-F1
#
_entry.id   AF-A0A8D8RHB9-F1
#
_cell.length_a   1.000
_cell.length_b   1.000
_cell.length_c   1.000
_cell.angle_alpha   90.00
_cell.angle_beta   90.00
_cell.angle_gamma   90.00
#
_symmetry.space_group_name_H-M   'P 1'
#
loop_
_entity.id
_entity.type
_entity.pdbx_description
1 polymer ?
#
loop_
_entity_poly.entity_id
_entity_poly.type
_entity_poly.pdbx_seq_one_letter_code
_entity_poly.pdbx_strand_id
1 'polypeptide(L)'
;MDFRSVKTCCQLKCYDIIHCGRQKSFFLGFSELQSKNDKDNFLVCCLEATLHQQVNTTFKRKTPALYSWKYYCVLQNEKLQVCMNFLLSVLQIGRKRLRTIQGKFSRGITVMRDQRGHHNNRPRTISDEVWDMVEKHWASLPHSESHYSSAKSSKKYFKSVDQISLPFQSSLV
;
A
#
# COMPACT_ATOMS: atom_id res chain seq x y z
N MET A 1 -19.30 -1.06 -5.89
CA MET A 1 -19.64 0.08 -5.02
C MET A 1 -20.58 0.95 -5.79
N ASP A 2 -21.75 1.26 -5.23
CA ASP A 2 -22.74 2.07 -5.93
C ASP A 2 -22.43 3.56 -5.78
N PHE A 3 -22.65 4.31 -6.84
CA PHE A 3 -22.43 5.75 -6.83
C PHE A 3 -23.44 6.46 -5.90
N ARG A 4 -22.94 7.33 -5.01
CA ARG A 4 -23.75 8.20 -4.16
C ARG A 4 -23.48 9.65 -4.54
N SER A 5 -24.52 10.36 -4.96
CA SER A 5 -24.39 11.77 -5.31
C SER A 5 -24.22 12.64 -4.07
N VAL A 6 -23.35 13.64 -4.20
CA VAL A 6 -23.08 14.65 -3.19
C VAL A 6 -24.08 15.78 -3.38
N LYS A 7 -24.94 15.98 -2.38
CA LYS A 7 -25.97 17.03 -2.36
C LYS A 7 -25.56 18.27 -1.57
N THR A 8 -24.60 18.12 -0.65
CA THR A 8 -24.08 19.20 0.20
C THR A 8 -22.59 18.96 0.44
N CYS A 9 -21.79 20.03 0.51
CA CYS A 9 -20.34 19.86 0.80
C CYS A 9 -19.69 21.05 1.51
N CYS A 10 -19.90 22.27 1.02
CA CYS A 10 -19.26 23.50 1.51
C CYS A 10 -20.03 24.73 1.03
N GLN A 11 -19.62 25.90 1.49
CA GLN A 11 -20.20 27.20 1.09
C GLN A 11 -20.02 27.53 -0.40
N LEU A 12 -19.01 26.95 -1.07
CA LEU A 12 -18.79 27.09 -2.52
C LEU A 12 -19.78 26.27 -3.37
N LYS A 13 -20.68 25.51 -2.72
CA LYS A 13 -21.71 24.69 -3.38
C LYS A 13 -21.20 23.91 -4.59
N CYS A 14 -20.10 23.17 -4.43
CA CYS A 14 -19.48 22.42 -5.54
C CYS A 14 -20.43 21.42 -6.24
N TYR A 15 -21.50 20.99 -5.56
CA TYR A 15 -22.55 20.14 -6.13
C TYR A 15 -23.45 20.85 -7.16
N ASP A 16 -23.52 22.19 -7.11
CA ASP A 16 -24.21 22.99 -8.13
C ASP A 16 -23.33 23.16 -9.38
N ILE A 17 -22.01 23.22 -9.20
CA ILE A 17 -21.04 23.29 -10.31
C ILE A 17 -20.96 21.94 -11.03
N ILE A 18 -20.92 20.86 -10.26
CA ILE A 18 -20.80 19.49 -10.77
C ILE A 18 -22.07 18.73 -10.39
N HIS A 19 -23.02 18.74 -11.31
CA HIS A 19 -24.30 18.04 -11.16
C HIS A 19 -24.16 16.52 -11.08
N CYS A 20 -25.21 15.85 -10.63
CA CYS A 20 -25.28 14.40 -10.40
C CYS A 20 -24.71 13.55 -11.55
N GLY A 21 -25.06 13.87 -12.80
CA GLY A 21 -24.54 13.14 -13.98
C GLY A 21 -23.02 13.24 -14.09
N ARG A 22 -22.44 14.44 -13.97
CA ARG A 22 -20.99 14.66 -14.02
C ARG A 22 -20.28 14.01 -12.83
N GLN A 23 -20.88 14.03 -11.64
CA GLN A 23 -20.34 13.33 -10.47
C GLN A 23 -20.26 11.83 -10.71
N LYS A 24 -21.30 11.23 -11.31
CA LYS A 24 -21.35 9.81 -11.64
C LYS A 24 -20.26 9.46 -12.66
N SER A 25 -20.13 10.24 -13.74
CA SER A 25 -19.07 10.02 -14.74
C SER A 25 -17.67 10.13 -14.14
N PHE A 26 -17.45 11.10 -13.26
CA PHE A 26 -16.17 11.25 -12.55
C PHE A 26 -15.86 10.06 -11.65
N PHE A 27 -16.86 9.57 -10.90
CA PHE A 27 -16.73 8.38 -10.07
C PHE A 27 -16.47 7.11 -10.89
N LEU A 28 -17.18 6.93 -12.01
CA LEU A 28 -17.01 5.77 -12.88
C LEU A 28 -15.59 5.74 -13.47
N GLY A 29 -15.12 6.85 -14.03
CA GLY A 29 -13.75 6.93 -14.57
C GLY A 29 -12.68 6.63 -13.52
N PHE A 30 -12.88 7.01 -12.25
CA PHE A 30 -12.00 6.61 -11.16
C PHE A 30 -12.13 5.13 -10.77
N SER A 31 -13.36 4.61 -10.77
CA SER A 31 -13.66 3.23 -10.35
C SER A 31 -13.16 2.19 -11.35
N GLU A 32 -13.21 2.51 -12.66
CA GLU A 32 -12.77 1.67 -13.77
C GLU A 32 -11.26 1.39 -13.76
N LEU A 33 -10.46 2.26 -13.15
CA LEU A 33 -9.04 2.04 -12.95
C LEU A 33 -8.83 0.75 -12.14
N GLN A 34 -7.99 -0.15 -12.65
CA GLN A 34 -7.77 -1.46 -12.03
C GLN A 34 -6.74 -1.39 -10.91
N SER A 35 -5.59 -0.76 -11.17
CA SER A 35 -4.50 -0.76 -10.21
C SER A 35 -4.66 0.34 -9.15
N LYS A 36 -4.15 0.05 -7.94
CA LYS A 36 -4.03 1.06 -6.88
C LYS A 36 -3.18 2.25 -7.33
N ASN A 37 -2.13 1.99 -8.12
CA ASN A 37 -1.22 3.02 -8.61
C ASN A 37 -1.95 3.99 -9.54
N ASP A 38 -2.76 3.48 -10.47
CA ASP A 38 -3.52 4.32 -11.40
C ASP A 38 -4.50 5.21 -10.64
N LYS A 39 -5.19 4.65 -9.64
CA LYS A 39 -6.08 5.43 -8.77
C LYS A 39 -5.33 6.49 -7.97
N ASP A 40 -4.16 6.17 -7.44
CA ASP A 40 -3.34 7.14 -6.70
C ASP A 40 -2.78 8.23 -7.63
N ASN A 41 -2.39 7.88 -8.86
CA ASN A 41 -1.94 8.82 -9.89
C ASN A 41 -3.08 9.73 -10.37
N PHE A 42 -4.28 9.19 -10.54
CA PHE A 42 -5.48 9.98 -10.84
C PHE A 42 -5.74 11.03 -9.76
N LEU A 43 -5.58 10.66 -8.49
CA LEU A 43 -5.70 11.61 -7.38
C LEU A 43 -4.61 12.69 -7.41
N VAL A 44 -3.38 12.37 -7.84
CA VAL A 44 -2.34 13.39 -8.05
C VAL A 44 -2.76 14.40 -9.11
N CYS A 45 -3.37 13.97 -10.22
CA CYS A 45 -3.87 14.87 -11.26
C CYS A 45 -4.99 15.82 -10.77
N CYS A 46 -5.70 15.42 -9.71
CA CYS A 46 -6.75 16.20 -9.06
C CYS A 46 -6.21 17.20 -8.01
N LEU A 47 -4.89 17.23 -7.78
CA LEU A 47 -4.24 18.07 -6.79
C LEU A 47 -3.38 19.14 -7.44
N GLU A 48 -3.36 20.32 -6.83
CA GLU A 48 -2.38 21.36 -7.12
C GLU A 48 -1.80 21.87 -5.81
N ALA A 49 -0.48 21.78 -5.69
CA ALA A 49 0.26 22.23 -4.52
C ALA A 49 0.88 23.59 -4.83
N THR A 50 0.61 24.58 -3.97
CA THR A 50 1.25 25.88 -4.01
C THR A 50 2.11 26.04 -2.77
N LEU A 51 3.37 26.42 -2.93
CA LEU A 51 4.24 26.69 -1.79
C LEU A 51 3.65 27.85 -0.98
N HIS A 52 3.63 27.70 0.34
CA HIS A 52 3.22 28.79 1.20
C HIS A 52 4.27 29.89 1.14
N GLN A 53 3.89 31.08 0.67
CA GLN A 53 4.72 32.27 0.87
C GLN A 53 4.84 32.52 2.37
N GLN A 54 6.07 32.60 2.87
CA GLN A 54 6.30 32.89 4.27
C GLN A 54 5.75 34.28 4.58
N VAL A 55 4.68 34.32 5.39
CA VAL A 55 4.21 35.57 5.97
C VAL A 55 5.04 35.82 7.23
N ASN A 56 5.61 37.02 7.37
CA ASN A 56 6.32 37.45 8.58
C ASN A 56 5.31 37.55 9.74
N THR A 57 4.98 36.42 10.37
CA THR A 57 4.10 36.38 11.54
C THR A 57 4.95 36.30 12.80
N THR A 58 4.65 37.14 13.80
CA THR A 58 5.28 37.12 15.13
C THR A 58 5.09 35.78 15.86
N PHE A 59 4.09 34.99 15.47
CA PHE A 59 3.75 33.71 16.09
C PHE A 59 4.30 32.52 15.28
N LYS A 60 5.39 31.89 15.76
CA LYS A 60 5.93 30.67 15.14
C LYS A 60 4.95 29.51 15.33
N ARG A 61 4.32 29.05 14.25
CA ARG A 61 3.66 27.73 14.23
C ARG A 61 4.73 26.64 14.42
N LYS A 62 4.43 25.61 15.23
CA LYS A 62 5.36 24.49 15.51
C LYS A 62 5.93 23.84 14.24
N THR A 63 5.14 23.76 13.17
CA THR A 63 5.60 23.52 11.79
C THR A 63 4.58 24.14 10.82
N PRO A 64 4.95 25.15 10.01
CA PRO A 64 4.06 25.64 8.96
C PRO A 64 3.86 24.53 7.92
N ALA A 65 2.62 24.36 7.44
CA ALA A 65 2.37 23.50 6.28
C ALA A 65 3.11 24.11 5.08
N LEU A 66 4.06 23.36 4.52
CA LEU A 66 4.88 23.84 3.39
C LEU A 66 4.05 24.15 2.15
N TYR A 67 2.92 23.46 1.98
CA TYR A 67 2.04 23.58 0.83
C TYR A 67 0.61 23.94 1.22
N SER A 68 0.03 24.85 0.44
CA SER A 68 -1.42 25.02 0.31
C SER A 68 -1.94 24.17 -0.84
N TRP A 69 -3.06 23.48 -0.62
CA TRP A 69 -3.60 22.51 -1.57
C TRP A 69 -4.92 22.99 -2.17
N LYS A 70 -4.99 22.97 -3.50
CA LYS A 70 -6.23 23.10 -4.26
C LYS A 70 -6.63 21.73 -4.82
N TYR A 71 -7.93 21.53 -4.96
CA TYR A 71 -8.53 20.26 -5.37
C TYR A 71 -9.39 20.48 -6.60
N TYR A 72 -9.36 19.53 -7.52
CA TYR A 72 -10.03 19.62 -8.81
C TYR A 72 -10.74 18.32 -9.16
N CYS A 73 -11.87 18.44 -9.86
CA CYS A 73 -12.44 17.35 -10.63
C CYS A 73 -11.98 17.50 -12.08
N VAL A 74 -11.29 16.48 -12.60
CA VAL A 74 -10.85 16.42 -13.99
C VAL A 74 -11.89 15.63 -14.79
N LEU A 75 -12.63 16.32 -15.66
CA LEU A 75 -13.74 15.77 -16.43
C LEU A 75 -13.60 16.22 -17.89
N GLN A 76 -13.46 15.29 -18.85
CA GLN A 76 -13.46 15.59 -20.29
C GLN A 76 -12.57 16.80 -20.66
N ASN A 77 -11.32 16.79 -20.19
CA ASN A 77 -10.31 17.87 -20.34
C ASN A 77 -10.59 19.19 -19.60
N GLU A 78 -11.66 19.30 -18.82
CA GLU A 78 -11.89 20.43 -17.93
C GLU A 78 -11.39 20.14 -16.52
N LYS A 79 -10.74 21.12 -15.90
CA LYS A 79 -10.37 21.12 -14.48
C LYS A 79 -11.29 22.07 -13.72
N LEU A 80 -12.22 21.52 -12.96
CA LEU A 80 -13.15 22.29 -12.13
C LEU A 80 -12.66 22.30 -10.68
N GLN A 81 -12.42 23.49 -10.13
CA GLN A 81 -11.99 23.62 -8.74
C GLN A 81 -13.12 23.23 -7.78
N VAL A 82 -12.81 22.38 -6.81
CA VAL A 82 -13.75 21.87 -5.81
C VAL A 82 -13.13 21.91 -4.42
N CYS A 83 -13.96 21.75 -3.38
CA CYS A 83 -13.45 21.54 -2.04
C CYS A 83 -12.97 20.10 -1.84
N MET A 84 -12.06 19.90 -0.88
CA MET A 84 -11.55 18.56 -0.52
C MET A 84 -12.67 17.59 -0.17
N ASN A 85 -13.66 18.03 0.62
CA ASN A 85 -14.76 17.18 1.07
C ASN A 85 -15.60 16.70 -0.11
N PHE A 86 -15.84 17.55 -1.11
CA PHE A 86 -16.57 17.18 -2.31
C PHE A 86 -15.81 16.10 -3.08
N LEU A 87 -14.52 16.31 -3.35
CA LEU A 87 -13.68 15.35 -4.06
C LEU A 87 -13.68 13.97 -3.37
N LEU A 88 -13.47 13.95 -2.05
CA LEU A 88 -13.45 12.72 -1.26
C LEU A 88 -14.81 11.99 -1.27
N SER A 89 -15.91 12.75 -1.15
CA SER A 89 -17.26 12.19 -1.13
C SER A 89 -17.66 11.64 -2.50
N VAL A 90 -17.37 12.35 -3.60
CA VAL A 90 -17.68 11.86 -4.96
C VAL A 90 -16.88 10.60 -5.28
N LEU A 91 -15.58 10.58 -4.95
CA LEU A 91 -14.72 9.41 -5.20
C LEU A 91 -14.88 8.30 -4.15
N GLN A 92 -15.66 8.53 -3.09
CA GLN A 92 -15.90 7.58 -1.99
C GLN A 92 -14.60 7.08 -1.33
N ILE A 93 -13.65 7.99 -1.10
CA ILE A 93 -12.36 7.67 -0.49
C ILE A 93 -12.16 8.39 0.85
N GLY A 94 -11.41 7.75 1.75
CA GLY A 94 -11.06 8.35 3.04
C GLY A 94 -9.95 9.38 2.95
N ARG A 95 -10.00 10.40 3.83
CA ARG A 95 -8.98 11.45 3.98
C ARG A 95 -7.55 10.93 4.10
N LYS A 96 -7.34 9.78 4.75
CA LYS A 96 -6.01 9.20 4.99
C LYS A 96 -5.27 8.91 3.68
N ARG A 97 -5.98 8.44 2.65
CA ARG A 97 -5.40 8.16 1.33
C ARG A 97 -4.86 9.44 0.69
N LEU A 98 -5.67 10.49 0.70
CA LEU A 98 -5.30 11.81 0.17
C LEU A 98 -4.09 12.40 0.91
N ARG A 99 -4.07 12.36 2.25
CA ARG A 99 -2.92 12.83 3.05
C ARG A 99 -1.63 12.06 2.74
N THR A 100 -1.75 10.75 2.52
CA THR A 100 -0.58 9.92 2.14
C THR A 100 0.00 10.36 0.80
N ILE A 101 -0.87 10.63 -0.18
CA ILE A 101 -0.47 11.12 -1.50
C ILE A 101 0.17 12.51 -1.38
N GLN A 102 -0.46 13.44 -0.66
CA GLN A 102 0.08 14.78 -0.39
C GLN A 102 1.46 14.72 0.28
N GLY A 103 1.65 13.84 1.26
CA GLY A 103 2.95 13.65 1.92
C GLY A 103 4.03 13.03 1.04
N LYS A 104 3.65 12.18 0.08
CA LYS A 104 4.58 11.68 -0.96
C LYS A 104 4.93 12.78 -1.96
N PHE A 105 3.93 13.51 -2.43
CA PHE A 105 4.10 14.63 -3.35
C PHE A 105 4.99 15.73 -2.76
N SER A 106 4.80 16.07 -1.48
CA SER A 106 5.63 17.05 -0.77
C SER A 106 7.10 16.63 -0.65
N ARG A 107 7.41 15.33 -0.85
CA ARG A 107 8.78 14.79 -0.89
C ARG A 107 9.32 14.66 -2.32
N GLY A 108 8.65 15.26 -3.30
CA GLY A 108 9.03 15.23 -4.72
C GLY A 108 8.54 14.00 -5.49
N ILE A 109 7.74 13.11 -4.89
CA ILE A 109 7.21 11.93 -5.59
C ILE A 109 5.96 12.35 -6.37
N THR A 110 6.09 12.45 -7.69
CA THR A 110 4.95 12.81 -8.58
C THR A 110 4.21 11.60 -9.13
N VAL A 111 4.90 10.47 -9.30
CA VAL A 111 4.31 9.20 -9.75
C VAL A 111 4.17 8.25 -8.56
N MET A 112 2.92 7.89 -8.25
CA MET A 112 2.57 6.99 -7.17
C MET A 112 2.80 5.54 -7.59
N ARG A 113 3.74 4.89 -6.90
CA ARG A 113 3.95 3.44 -6.97
C ARG A 113 3.74 2.82 -5.60
N ASP A 114 3.09 1.66 -5.59
CA ASP A 114 2.97 0.83 -4.41
C ASP A 114 4.31 0.14 -4.15
N GLN A 115 4.91 0.40 -2.99
CA GLN A 115 6.22 -0.13 -2.61
C GLN A 115 6.10 -1.22 -1.54
N ARG A 116 4.89 -1.75 -1.32
CA ARG A 116 4.69 -2.89 -0.41
C ARG A 116 5.47 -4.09 -0.96
N GLY A 117 6.16 -4.81 -0.08
CA GLY A 117 7.01 -5.95 -0.47
C GLY A 117 8.40 -5.58 -1.03
N HIS A 118 8.61 -4.35 -1.51
CA HIS A 118 9.85 -3.89 -2.15
C HIS A 118 10.87 -3.25 -1.17
N HIS A 119 10.84 -3.64 0.11
CA HIS A 119 11.79 -3.12 1.08
C HIS A 119 13.12 -3.90 1.03
N ASN A 120 14.23 -3.17 0.82
CA ASN A 120 15.58 -3.75 0.84
C ASN A 120 16.11 -3.97 2.25
N ASN A 121 15.65 -3.17 3.22
CA ASN A 121 16.08 -3.29 4.61
C ASN A 121 15.35 -4.43 5.30
N ARG A 122 15.91 -5.64 5.24
CA ARG A 122 15.40 -6.82 5.96
C ARG A 122 16.37 -7.21 7.07
N PRO A 123 16.46 -6.42 8.16
CA PRO A 123 17.47 -6.65 9.20
C PRO A 123 17.22 -7.95 9.99
N ARG A 124 16.03 -8.54 9.87
CA ARG A 124 15.65 -9.82 10.45
C ARG A 124 15.75 -10.98 9.45
N THR A 125 16.30 -10.76 8.26
CA THR A 125 16.62 -11.86 7.35
C THR A 125 17.78 -12.64 7.95
N ILE A 126 17.56 -13.93 8.14
CA ILE A 126 18.59 -14.90 8.52
C ILE A 126 19.62 -14.95 7.39
N SER A 127 20.91 -14.89 7.71
CA SER A 127 21.97 -14.97 6.70
C SER A 127 21.97 -16.32 6.00
N ASP A 128 22.44 -16.34 4.75
CA ASP A 128 22.52 -17.58 3.96
C ASP A 128 23.42 -18.63 4.65
N GLU A 129 24.49 -18.21 5.33
CA GLU A 129 25.33 -19.09 6.14
C GLU A 129 24.57 -19.79 7.27
N VAL A 130 23.64 -19.09 7.92
CA VAL A 130 22.81 -19.68 8.97
C VAL A 130 21.78 -20.62 8.37
N TRP A 131 21.23 -20.28 7.19
CA TRP A 131 20.38 -21.22 6.44
C TRP A 131 21.13 -22.50 6.06
N ASP A 132 22.37 -22.40 5.58
CA ASP A 132 23.19 -23.56 5.26
C ASP A 132 23.46 -24.44 6.49
N MET A 133 23.70 -23.82 7.65
CA MET A 133 23.85 -24.56 8.92
C MET A 133 22.56 -25.26 9.33
N VAL A 134 21.41 -24.60 9.16
CA VAL A 134 20.10 -25.16 9.46
C VAL A 134 19.78 -26.32 8.51
N GLU A 135 20.05 -26.19 7.21
CA GLU A 135 19.85 -27.27 6.23
C GLU A 135 20.73 -28.48 6.52
N LYS A 136 22.02 -28.28 6.83
CA LYS A 136 22.94 -29.34 7.25
C LYS A 136 22.44 -30.04 8.52
N HIS A 137 21.97 -29.26 9.49
CA HIS A 137 21.41 -29.81 10.72
C HIS A 137 20.15 -30.63 10.46
N TRP A 138 19.19 -30.11 9.68
CA TRP A 138 17.98 -30.86 9.30
C TRP A 138 18.30 -32.15 8.55
N ALA A 139 19.31 -32.14 7.67
CA ALA A 139 19.76 -33.33 6.95
C ALA A 139 20.41 -34.38 7.86
N SER A 140 20.99 -33.97 8.99
CA SER A 140 21.56 -34.89 9.98
C SER A 140 20.51 -35.63 10.81
N LEU A 141 19.28 -35.10 10.89
CA LEU A 141 18.20 -35.72 11.65
C LEU A 141 17.61 -36.90 10.88
N PRO A 142 17.28 -38.02 11.57
CA PRO A 142 16.62 -39.15 10.94
C PRO A 142 15.30 -38.72 10.30
N HIS A 143 15.18 -38.90 8.99
CA HIS A 143 13.97 -38.57 8.24
C HIS A 143 13.54 -39.72 7.32
N SER A 144 12.26 -39.79 6.99
CA SER A 144 11.68 -40.72 6.02
C SER A 144 10.77 -40.00 5.05
N GLU A 145 10.72 -40.48 3.83
CA GLU A 145 9.66 -40.11 2.89
C GLU A 145 8.38 -40.86 3.31
N SER A 146 7.24 -40.21 3.17
CA SER A 146 5.96 -40.87 3.48
C SER A 146 5.73 -42.02 2.50
N HIS A 147 5.43 -43.22 2.99
CA HIS A 147 5.10 -44.36 2.11
C HIS A 147 3.92 -44.05 1.15
N TYR A 148 3.03 -43.14 1.56
CA TYR A 148 1.88 -42.69 0.77
C TYR A 148 2.14 -41.42 -0.07
N SER A 149 3.36 -40.85 -0.09
CA SER A 149 3.61 -39.76 -1.03
C SER A 149 3.64 -40.32 -2.44
N SER A 150 2.63 -39.96 -3.23
CA SER A 150 2.67 -40.17 -4.68
C SER A 150 3.94 -39.53 -5.29
N ALA A 151 4.37 -40.01 -6.45
CA ALA A 151 5.60 -39.61 -7.18
C ALA A 151 5.77 -38.09 -7.45
N LYS A 152 4.84 -37.24 -7.00
CA LYS A 152 4.83 -35.78 -7.17
C LYS A 152 5.39 -34.99 -5.99
N SER A 153 5.80 -35.63 -4.88
CA SER A 153 6.24 -34.91 -3.67
C SER A 153 7.52 -35.52 -3.09
N SER A 154 8.57 -34.71 -2.97
CA SER A 154 9.86 -35.03 -2.33
C SER A 154 9.92 -34.62 -0.84
N LYS A 155 8.77 -34.46 -0.19
CA LYS A 155 8.69 -34.07 1.23
C LYS A 155 9.26 -35.16 2.14
N LYS A 156 10.23 -34.78 2.97
CA LYS A 156 10.82 -35.63 4.01
C LYS A 156 10.20 -35.27 5.37
N TYR A 157 9.90 -36.28 6.17
CA TYR A 157 9.33 -36.13 7.52
C TYR A 157 10.33 -36.66 8.53
N PHE A 158 10.50 -35.99 9.67
CA PHE A 158 11.34 -36.49 10.75
C PHE A 158 10.76 -37.79 11.31
N LYS A 159 11.61 -38.79 11.57
CA LYS A 159 11.21 -40.04 12.21
C LYS A 159 10.96 -39.79 13.70
N SER A 160 9.95 -40.43 14.28
CA SER A 160 9.72 -40.35 15.74
C SER A 160 10.85 -41.05 16.49
N VAL A 161 11.10 -40.60 17.72
CA VAL A 161 12.16 -41.12 18.61
C VAL A 161 12.01 -42.62 18.87
N ASP A 162 10.78 -43.13 18.84
CA ASP A 162 10.47 -44.55 19.06
C ASP A 162 10.95 -45.48 17.92
N GLN A 163 11.41 -44.94 16.79
CA GLN A 163 11.90 -45.72 15.64
C GLN A 163 13.42 -45.65 15.46
N ILE A 164 14.16 -45.03 16.40
CA ILE A 164 15.61 -44.93 16.34
C ILE A 164 16.21 -46.10 17.13
N SER A 165 16.41 -47.25 16.49
CA SER A 165 17.29 -48.30 17.01
C SER A 165 18.75 -47.87 16.85
N LEU A 166 19.29 -47.15 17.84
CA LEU A 166 20.73 -46.87 17.88
C LEU A 166 21.48 -48.17 18.24
N PRO A 167 22.45 -48.64 17.43
CA PRO A 167 23.38 -49.67 17.87
C PRO A 167 24.29 -49.08 18.95
N PHE A 168 24.13 -49.55 20.18
CA PHE A 168 25.05 -49.26 21.28
C PHE A 168 26.37 -49.99 21.00
N GLN A 169 27.35 -49.31 20.41
CA GLN A 169 28.72 -49.83 20.37
C GLN A 169 29.37 -49.62 21.73
N SER A 170 29.40 -50.66 22.55
CA SER A 170 30.28 -50.72 23.72
C SER A 170 31.69 -51.05 23.26
N SER A 171 32.53 -50.04 23.08
CA SER A 171 33.98 -50.22 23.02
C SER A 171 34.54 -50.00 24.43
N LEU A 172 34.61 -51.07 25.22
CA LEU A 172 35.40 -51.11 26.44
C LEU A 172 36.83 -51.55 26.07
N VAL A 173 37.77 -50.65 26.40
CA VAL A 173 39.23 -50.81 26.59
C VAL A 173 40.03 -51.45 25.46
#